data_AF-A0A0G0CEJ9-F1
#
_entry.id   AF-A0A0G0CEJ9-F1
#
_cell.length_a   1.000
_cell.length_b   1.000
_cell.length_c   1.000
_cell.angle_alpha   90.00
_cell.angle_beta   90.00
_cell.angle_gamma   90.00
#
_symmetry.space_group_name_H-M   'P 1'
#
loop_
_entity.id
_entity.type
_entity.pdbx_description
1 polymer ?
#
loop_
_entity_poly.entity_id
_entity_poly.type
_entity_poly.pdbx_seq_one_letter_code
_entity_poly.pdbx_strand_id
1 'polypeptide(L)'
;MAKRKEDPQQTDLGQDLRGFDMASTIDWYTQNSEALLTRLPQAVITEPYFAIGEGQGYVSLTTGEIAALVNLFPANALKRSRLKLGTIVGGPTRYFKKGSTAENPLDTENIEEAIGATYIIPSFTKNVSEDWSSTVALYQIPDYVSPSVRKLIHAQGLIHEVAHTLLTPLYRRADFLRLPDGIVVNGREYILEFAHAVSAHSPFSHYSSAGKDKDPNLSNKRAIEEEFAEAVTGYLLGFVHTQEQRRQLDPFVDRLIRS
;
A
#
# COMPACT_ATOMS: atom_id res chain seq x y z
N MET A 1 -29.11 -35.59 25.12
CA MET A 1 -28.61 -34.90 23.91
C MET A 1 -28.85 -33.40 24.09
N ALA A 2 -27.82 -32.67 24.52
CA ALA A 2 -27.91 -31.23 24.73
C ALA A 2 -27.74 -30.50 23.39
N LYS A 3 -28.71 -29.67 23.02
CA LYS A 3 -28.62 -28.74 21.90
C LYS A 3 -27.51 -27.73 22.21
N ARG A 4 -26.48 -27.66 21.36
CA ARG A 4 -25.52 -26.54 21.37
C ARG A 4 -26.32 -25.27 21.12
N LYS A 5 -26.21 -24.31 22.05
CA LYS A 5 -26.62 -22.93 21.81
C LYS A 5 -25.66 -22.37 20.76
N GLU A 6 -26.22 -21.97 19.62
CA GLU A 6 -25.54 -21.09 18.68
C GLU A 6 -25.26 -19.78 19.41
N ASP A 7 -24.00 -19.35 19.35
CA ASP A 7 -23.52 -18.13 19.97
C ASP A 7 -23.87 -16.94 19.05
N PRO A 8 -24.76 -16.02 19.45
CA PRO A 8 -25.29 -15.00 18.56
C PRO A 8 -24.40 -13.74 18.48
N GLN A 9 -23.07 -13.89 18.53
CA GLN A 9 -22.11 -12.77 18.49
C GLN A 9 -21.09 -12.83 17.34
N GLN A 10 -21.44 -13.45 16.21
CA GLN A 10 -20.87 -13.02 14.93
C GLN A 10 -21.62 -11.77 14.46
N THR A 11 -21.37 -10.65 15.14
CA THR A 11 -21.84 -9.33 14.70
C THR A 11 -21.04 -8.87 13.48
N ASP A 12 -21.67 -8.03 12.69
CA ASP A 12 -21.30 -7.31 11.45
C ASP A 12 -19.88 -6.74 11.29
N LEU A 13 -18.94 -6.99 12.21
CA LEU A 13 -17.55 -6.52 12.19
C LEU A 13 -16.75 -7.02 10.97
N GLY A 14 -17.18 -8.11 10.33
CA GLY A 14 -16.44 -8.77 9.25
C GLY A 14 -16.42 -8.01 7.93
N GLN A 15 -17.38 -7.13 7.64
CA GLN A 15 -17.38 -6.34 6.41
C GLN A 15 -16.65 -4.99 6.56
N ASP A 16 -16.55 -4.47 7.79
CA ASP A 16 -16.07 -3.12 8.09
C ASP A 16 -14.54 -3.03 8.25
N LEU A 17 -13.87 -4.16 8.47
CA LEU A 17 -12.40 -4.23 8.65
C LEU A 17 -11.68 -4.95 7.50
N ARG A 18 -12.37 -5.11 6.37
CA ARG A 18 -11.74 -5.64 5.15
C ARG A 18 -10.56 -4.75 4.77
N GLY A 19 -9.43 -5.37 4.45
CA GLY A 19 -8.15 -4.68 4.25
C GLY A 19 -7.28 -4.51 5.50
N PHE A 20 -7.79 -4.72 6.72
CA PHE A 20 -6.94 -4.66 7.93
C PHE A 20 -6.30 -6.02 8.26
N ASP A 21 -7.01 -7.11 7.96
CA ASP A 21 -6.49 -8.46 8.15
C ASP A 21 -5.56 -8.86 6.99
N MET A 22 -4.31 -9.13 7.31
CA MET A 22 -3.29 -9.57 6.35
C MET A 22 -3.24 -11.08 6.14
N ALA A 23 -4.07 -11.88 6.81
CA ALA A 23 -3.99 -13.35 6.74
C ALA A 23 -3.98 -13.87 5.30
N SER A 24 -4.94 -13.45 4.49
CA SER A 24 -5.03 -13.85 3.08
C SER A 24 -3.85 -13.34 2.23
N THR A 25 -3.37 -12.13 2.50
CA THR A 25 -2.19 -11.56 1.83
C THR A 25 -0.92 -12.35 2.18
N ILE A 26 -0.74 -12.72 3.46
CA ILE A 26 0.39 -13.54 3.94
C ILE A 26 0.33 -14.92 3.30
N ASP A 27 -0.85 -15.55 3.25
CA ASP A 27 -1.05 -16.86 2.63
C ASP A 27 -0.74 -16.82 1.13
N TRP A 28 -1.24 -15.82 0.42
CA TRP A 28 -0.97 -15.65 -1.01
C TRP A 28 0.52 -15.43 -1.29
N TYR A 29 1.19 -14.57 -0.51
CA TYR A 29 2.64 -14.41 -0.64
C TYR A 29 3.40 -15.68 -0.30
N THR A 30 2.96 -16.44 0.69
CA THR A 30 3.59 -17.71 1.06
C THR A 30 3.56 -18.69 -0.12
N GLN A 31 2.42 -18.81 -0.80
CA GLN A 31 2.23 -19.70 -1.94
C GLN A 31 2.99 -19.26 -3.20
N ASN A 32 3.24 -17.95 -3.37
CA ASN A 32 3.78 -17.39 -4.61
C ASN A 32 5.18 -16.78 -4.46
N SER A 33 5.79 -16.85 -3.27
CA SER A 33 6.98 -16.07 -2.92
C SER A 33 8.15 -16.25 -3.89
N GLU A 34 8.42 -17.48 -4.33
CA GLU A 34 9.49 -17.75 -5.29
C GLU A 34 9.32 -16.95 -6.58
N ALA A 35 8.15 -17.04 -7.21
CA ALA A 35 7.86 -16.32 -8.45
C ALA A 35 7.85 -14.79 -8.24
N LEU A 36 7.28 -14.31 -7.13
CA LEU A 36 7.14 -12.88 -6.87
C LEU A 36 8.49 -12.22 -6.53
N LEU A 37 9.39 -12.92 -5.84
CA LEU A 37 10.73 -12.41 -5.54
C LEU A 37 11.55 -12.17 -6.81
N THR A 38 11.33 -12.95 -7.88
CA THR A 38 12.01 -12.72 -9.17
C THR A 38 11.56 -11.42 -9.86
N ARG A 39 10.40 -10.86 -9.48
CA ARG A 39 9.89 -9.58 -10.00
C ARG A 39 10.44 -8.36 -9.27
N LEU A 40 11.03 -8.53 -8.07
CA LEU A 40 11.64 -7.41 -7.37
C LEU A 40 12.90 -6.93 -8.11
N PRO A 41 13.12 -5.61 -8.24
CA PRO A 41 14.29 -5.10 -8.90
C PRO A 41 15.55 -5.58 -8.18
N GLN A 42 16.48 -6.15 -8.94
CA GLN A 42 17.77 -6.53 -8.40
C GLN A 42 18.56 -5.26 -8.07
N ALA A 43 19.25 -5.25 -6.94
CA ALA A 43 20.02 -4.11 -6.49
C ALA A 43 21.20 -3.83 -7.44
N VAL A 44 21.00 -2.97 -8.43
CA VAL A 44 22.06 -2.39 -9.26
C VAL A 44 22.26 -0.97 -8.76
N ILE A 45 23.10 -0.81 -7.73
CA ILE A 45 23.37 0.52 -7.17
C ILE A 45 24.23 1.28 -8.17
N THR A 46 23.75 2.44 -8.62
CA THR A 46 24.62 3.48 -9.18
C THR A 46 24.76 4.68 -8.25
N GLU A 47 23.74 5.08 -7.48
CA GLU A 47 23.89 6.10 -6.41
C GLU A 47 22.87 5.95 -5.26
N PRO A 48 23.27 6.13 -3.98
CA PRO A 48 22.39 5.92 -2.83
C PRO A 48 21.59 7.19 -2.53
N TYR A 49 20.56 7.48 -3.32
CA TYR A 49 19.67 8.61 -3.01
C TYR A 49 18.70 8.28 -1.86
N PHE A 50 18.39 7.00 -1.62
CA PHE A 50 17.42 6.60 -0.60
C PHE A 50 17.97 5.47 0.27
N ALA A 51 17.95 5.71 1.59
CA ALA A 51 18.31 4.76 2.63
C ALA A 51 17.32 4.87 3.78
N ILE A 52 17.26 3.84 4.63
CA ILE A 52 16.57 3.94 5.91
C ILE A 52 17.42 4.84 6.82
N GLY A 53 16.81 5.91 7.33
CA GLY A 53 17.47 6.81 8.28
C GLY A 53 17.67 6.13 9.64
N GLU A 54 16.58 5.62 10.23
CA GLU A 54 16.57 4.96 11.53
C GLU A 54 15.80 3.64 11.49
N GLY A 55 16.17 2.66 12.32
CA GLY A 55 15.38 1.43 12.48
C GLY A 55 15.58 0.35 11.41
N GLN A 56 16.72 0.32 10.71
CA GLN A 56 17.02 -0.69 9.67
C GLN A 56 16.82 -2.14 10.14
N GLY A 57 17.04 -2.45 11.42
CA GLY A 57 16.83 -3.79 11.99
C GLY A 57 15.38 -4.28 12.01
N TYR A 58 14.41 -3.39 11.82
CA TYR A 58 12.99 -3.73 11.72
C TYR A 58 12.55 -4.10 10.30
N VAL A 59 13.35 -3.78 9.28
CA VAL A 59 12.96 -3.87 7.88
C VAL A 59 13.71 -5.00 7.18
N SER A 60 12.98 -5.84 6.44
CA SER A 60 13.52 -7.02 5.74
C SER A 60 14.18 -6.69 4.39
N LEU A 61 14.20 -5.41 4.01
CA LEU A 61 14.85 -4.89 2.81
C LEU A 61 16.21 -4.29 3.18
N THR A 62 17.23 -4.63 2.40
CA THR A 62 18.53 -3.98 2.46
C THR A 62 18.46 -2.55 1.89
N THR A 63 19.43 -1.70 2.23
CA THR A 63 19.54 -0.36 1.65
C THR A 63 19.57 -0.38 0.11
N GLY A 64 20.25 -1.36 -0.49
CA GLY A 64 20.31 -1.52 -1.94
C GLY A 64 18.95 -1.88 -2.57
N GLU A 65 18.19 -2.75 -1.91
CA GLU A 65 16.83 -3.10 -2.35
C GLU A 65 15.87 -1.91 -2.22
N ILE A 66 15.97 -1.13 -1.14
CA ILE A 66 15.17 0.09 -0.96
C ILE A 66 15.47 1.10 -2.05
N ALA A 67 16.74 1.37 -2.33
CA ALA A 67 17.14 2.26 -3.41
C ALA A 67 16.62 1.75 -4.77
N ALA A 68 16.75 0.45 -5.05
CA ALA A 68 16.27 -0.16 -6.29
C ALA A 68 14.74 -0.03 -6.45
N LEU A 69 13.99 -0.26 -5.37
CA LEU A 69 12.53 -0.11 -5.33
C LEU A 69 12.10 1.34 -5.55
N VAL A 70 12.70 2.30 -4.83
CA VAL A 70 12.38 3.73 -5.02
C VAL A 70 12.74 4.20 -6.44
N ASN A 71 13.82 3.67 -7.03
CA ASN A 71 14.22 3.99 -8.39
C ASN A 71 13.33 3.36 -9.49
N LEU A 72 12.34 2.53 -9.14
CA LEU A 72 11.28 2.15 -10.07
C LEU A 72 10.43 3.37 -10.47
N PHE A 73 10.35 4.38 -9.60
CA PHE A 73 9.65 5.61 -9.90
C PHE A 73 10.46 6.48 -10.87
N PRO A 74 9.83 7.09 -11.89
CA PRO A 74 10.48 8.05 -12.75
C PRO A 74 11.11 9.21 -11.96
N ALA A 75 12.32 9.64 -12.35
CA ALA A 75 13.06 10.69 -11.64
C ALA A 75 12.26 12.02 -11.51
N ASN A 76 11.42 12.36 -12.49
CA ASN A 76 10.51 13.51 -12.42
C ASN A 76 9.36 13.33 -11.42
N ALA A 77 8.90 12.10 -11.18
CA ALA A 77 7.96 11.80 -10.11
C ALA A 77 8.65 11.99 -8.76
N LEU A 78 9.83 11.38 -8.56
CA LEU A 78 10.59 11.52 -7.32
C LEU A 78 10.95 12.97 -6.99
N LYS A 79 11.31 13.81 -7.98
CA LYS A 79 11.55 15.25 -7.77
C LYS A 79 10.32 16.03 -7.28
N ARG A 80 9.11 15.55 -7.56
CA ARG A 80 7.84 16.14 -7.11
C ARG A 80 7.35 15.55 -5.79
N SER A 81 7.84 14.36 -5.45
CA SER A 81 7.57 13.72 -4.16
C SER A 81 7.91 14.66 -3.01
N ARG A 82 7.12 14.57 -1.93
CA ARG A 82 7.43 15.20 -0.65
C ARG A 82 8.25 14.30 0.27
N LEU A 83 8.62 13.11 -0.19
CA LEU A 83 9.55 12.23 0.48
C LEU A 83 10.89 12.95 0.62
N LYS A 84 11.32 13.17 1.86
CA LYS A 84 12.65 13.67 2.15
C LYS A 84 13.66 12.53 2.03
N LEU A 85 14.89 12.86 1.63
CA LEU A 85 15.99 11.91 1.66
C LEU A 85 16.23 11.46 3.10
N GLY A 86 16.36 10.15 3.33
CA GLY A 86 16.57 9.57 4.66
C GLY A 86 15.33 9.48 5.57
N THR A 87 14.12 9.74 5.07
CA THR A 87 12.87 9.66 5.87
C THR A 87 12.09 8.37 5.65
N ILE A 88 12.74 7.33 5.15
CA ILE A 88 12.24 5.96 5.33
C ILE A 88 12.73 5.52 6.70
N VAL A 89 11.82 5.16 7.59
CA VAL A 89 12.15 4.75 8.97
C VAL A 89 11.57 3.38 9.26
N GLY A 90 12.33 2.56 9.97
CA GLY A 90 11.88 1.29 10.51
C GLY A 90 11.31 1.46 11.92
N GLY A 91 10.27 0.70 12.25
CA GLY A 91 9.68 0.69 13.60
C GLY A 91 9.28 -0.71 14.07
N PRO A 92 9.00 -0.89 15.37
CA PRO A 92 8.50 -2.16 15.88
C PRO A 92 7.16 -2.53 15.24
N THR A 93 6.76 -3.78 15.37
CA THR A 93 5.49 -4.28 14.83
C THR A 93 4.32 -3.45 15.34
N ARG A 94 3.45 -3.01 14.42
CA ARG A 94 2.20 -2.31 14.73
C ARG A 94 1.02 -3.17 14.33
N TYR A 95 -0.04 -3.09 15.12
CA TYR A 95 -1.30 -3.80 14.88
C TYR A 95 -2.48 -2.84 14.91
N PHE A 96 -3.55 -3.16 14.18
CA PHE A 96 -4.83 -2.52 14.39
C PHE A 96 -5.41 -2.95 15.75
N LYS A 97 -5.71 -1.96 16.58
CA LYS A 97 -6.19 -2.13 17.95
C LYS A 97 -7.69 -2.51 17.98
N LYS A 98 -8.12 -3.30 18.96
CA LYS A 98 -9.54 -3.55 19.24
C LYS A 98 -10.30 -2.23 19.38
N GLY A 99 -11.43 -2.13 18.67
CA GLY A 99 -12.20 -0.88 18.58
C GLY A 99 -11.78 0.04 17.44
N SER A 100 -10.81 -0.33 16.60
CA SER A 100 -10.59 0.32 15.30
C SER A 100 -11.84 0.19 14.43
N THR A 101 -12.12 1.21 13.64
CA THR A 101 -13.08 1.17 12.52
C THR A 101 -12.37 1.57 11.23
N ALA A 102 -13.01 1.40 10.07
CA ALA A 102 -12.43 1.84 8.81
C ALA A 102 -12.15 3.36 8.78
N GLU A 103 -13.05 4.15 9.37
CA GLU A 103 -12.98 5.62 9.42
C GLU A 103 -12.00 6.10 10.47
N ASN A 104 -11.81 5.32 11.55
CA ASN A 104 -10.92 5.65 12.64
C ASN A 104 -10.03 4.45 13.00
N PRO A 105 -9.01 4.16 12.17
CA PRO A 105 -8.03 3.13 12.49
C PRO A 105 -7.22 3.54 13.72
N LEU A 106 -7.14 2.65 14.71
CA LEU A 106 -6.32 2.83 15.90
C LEU A 106 -5.17 1.82 15.85
N ASP A 107 -3.95 2.24 16.19
CA ASP A 107 -2.80 1.37 16.22
C ASP A 107 -2.34 1.05 17.65
N THR A 108 -1.61 -0.06 17.80
CA THR A 108 -0.97 -0.48 19.05
C THR A 108 0.29 -1.30 18.75
N GLU A 109 1.26 -1.27 19.66
CA GLU A 109 2.41 -2.18 19.65
C GLU A 109 2.13 -3.46 20.46
N ASN A 110 1.06 -3.47 21.29
CA ASN A 110 0.71 -4.62 22.11
C ASN A 110 -0.25 -5.57 21.37
N ILE A 111 0.22 -6.79 21.09
CA ILE A 111 -0.58 -7.84 20.45
C ILE A 111 -1.85 -8.22 21.23
N GLU A 112 -1.86 -8.07 22.55
CA GLU A 112 -3.02 -8.40 23.40
C GLU A 112 -4.18 -7.40 23.19
N GLU A 113 -3.83 -6.17 22.81
CA GLU A 113 -4.77 -5.11 22.45
C GLU A 113 -5.18 -5.15 20.98
N ALA A 114 -4.46 -5.92 20.14
CA ALA A 114 -4.75 -6.04 18.71
C ALA A 114 -6.06 -6.79 18.45
N ILE A 115 -6.68 -6.53 17.30
CA ILE A 115 -7.84 -7.30 16.82
C ILE A 115 -7.46 -8.78 16.64
N GLY A 116 -6.26 -9.04 16.09
CA GLY A 116 -5.69 -10.38 15.94
C GLY A 116 -4.25 -10.33 15.43
N ALA A 117 -3.58 -11.48 15.41
CA ALA A 117 -2.15 -11.59 15.07
C ALA A 117 -1.79 -11.21 13.63
N THR A 118 -2.77 -11.26 12.73
CA THR A 118 -2.64 -10.91 11.31
C THR A 118 -3.15 -9.51 10.98
N TYR A 119 -3.72 -8.79 11.95
CA TYR A 119 -4.17 -7.40 11.80
C TYR A 119 -3.00 -6.44 11.96
N ILE A 120 -1.96 -6.64 11.15
CA ILE A 120 -0.71 -5.88 11.20
C ILE A 120 -0.80 -4.64 10.30
N ILE A 121 -0.12 -3.57 10.70
CA ILE A 121 0.09 -2.38 9.89
C ILE A 121 1.50 -2.50 9.32
N PRO A 122 1.68 -2.81 8.03
CA PRO A 122 3.01 -3.06 7.47
C PRO A 122 3.79 -1.78 7.19
N SER A 123 3.08 -0.71 6.83
CA SER A 123 3.65 0.57 6.45
C SER A 123 2.67 1.72 6.71
N PHE A 124 3.18 2.95 6.74
CA PHE A 124 2.37 4.15 6.83
C PHE A 124 3.11 5.40 6.34
N THR A 125 2.43 6.28 5.62
CA THR A 125 2.93 7.61 5.26
C THR A 125 2.50 8.66 6.27
N LYS A 126 3.47 9.27 6.97
CA LYS A 126 3.24 10.43 7.84
C LYS A 126 3.58 11.72 7.11
N ASN A 127 2.63 12.64 7.04
CA ASN A 127 2.85 13.99 6.50
C ASN A 127 3.13 14.97 7.64
N VAL A 128 4.20 15.76 7.52
CA VAL A 128 4.51 16.89 8.39
C VAL A 128 3.77 18.11 7.87
N SER A 129 2.88 18.69 8.69
CA SER A 129 2.00 19.79 8.26
C SER A 129 2.75 21.08 7.94
N GLU A 130 3.88 21.33 8.58
CA GLU A 130 4.61 22.61 8.51
C GLU A 130 5.32 22.81 7.18
N ASP A 131 6.03 21.79 6.70
CA ASP A 131 6.82 21.86 5.46
C ASP A 131 6.32 20.92 4.36
N TRP A 132 5.19 20.25 4.62
CA TRP A 132 4.55 19.28 3.73
C TRP A 132 5.45 18.11 3.36
N SER A 133 6.50 17.84 4.13
CA SER A 133 7.34 16.66 3.91
C SER A 133 6.63 15.38 4.35
N SER A 134 6.98 14.29 3.71
CA SER A 134 6.45 12.96 4.00
C SER A 134 7.58 12.05 4.51
N THR A 135 7.23 11.25 5.51
CA THR A 135 8.03 10.17 6.07
C THR A 135 7.31 8.86 5.78
N VAL A 136 8.03 7.87 5.28
CA VAL A 136 7.51 6.51 5.08
C VAL A 136 7.99 5.66 6.24
N ALA A 137 7.07 5.18 7.05
CA ALA A 137 7.36 4.20 8.09
C ALA A 137 7.14 2.79 7.55
N LEU A 138 8.09 1.90 7.79
CA LEU A 138 7.99 0.47 7.55
C LEU A 138 8.07 -0.24 8.90
N TYR A 139 7.01 -0.93 9.31
CA TYR A 139 6.96 -1.60 10.60
C TYR A 139 7.44 -3.05 10.47
N GLN A 140 8.05 -3.57 11.54
CA GLN A 140 8.47 -4.97 11.57
C GLN A 140 7.29 -5.90 11.29
N ILE A 141 7.49 -6.84 10.37
CA ILE A 141 6.55 -7.93 10.15
C ILE A 141 6.88 -9.05 11.14
N PRO A 142 5.89 -9.61 11.87
CA PRO A 142 6.12 -10.65 12.88
C PRO A 142 6.97 -11.82 12.41
N ASP A 143 7.77 -12.39 13.31
CA ASP A 143 8.71 -13.47 12.99
C ASP A 143 8.04 -14.80 12.60
N TYR A 144 6.74 -14.97 12.86
CA TYR A 144 5.99 -16.13 12.35
C TYR A 144 5.84 -16.08 10.82
N VAL A 145 6.02 -14.91 10.20
CA VAL A 145 6.00 -14.73 8.75
C VAL A 145 7.39 -15.01 8.18
N SER A 146 7.48 -15.84 7.14
CA SER A 146 8.77 -16.23 6.56
C SER A 146 9.55 -15.03 6.02
N PRO A 147 10.90 -15.04 6.06
CA PRO A 147 11.72 -13.91 5.59
C PRO A 147 11.39 -13.45 4.16
N SER A 148 11.13 -14.39 3.25
CA SER A 148 10.72 -14.11 1.87
C SER A 148 9.42 -13.32 1.79
N VAL A 149 8.42 -13.71 2.60
CA VAL A 149 7.12 -13.04 2.63
C VAL A 149 7.23 -11.66 3.30
N ARG A 150 8.01 -11.55 4.38
CA ARG A 150 8.28 -10.24 5.02
C ARG A 150 8.92 -9.24 4.05
N LYS A 151 9.87 -9.71 3.25
CA LYS A 151 10.49 -8.91 2.18
C LYS A 151 9.45 -8.42 1.15
N LEU A 152 8.56 -9.31 0.68
CA LEU A 152 7.50 -8.94 -0.27
C LEU A 152 6.52 -7.91 0.31
N ILE A 153 6.10 -8.10 1.57
CA ILE A 153 5.23 -7.15 2.27
C ILE A 153 5.91 -5.78 2.41
N HIS A 154 7.18 -5.74 2.82
CA HIS A 154 7.92 -4.48 2.90
C HIS A 154 8.14 -3.83 1.54
N ALA A 155 8.39 -4.61 0.49
CA ALA A 155 8.54 -4.09 -0.87
C ALA A 155 7.25 -3.44 -1.38
N GLN A 156 6.11 -4.13 -1.22
CA GLN A 156 4.79 -3.59 -1.57
C GLN A 156 4.48 -2.34 -0.75
N GLY A 157 4.62 -2.41 0.57
CA GLY A 157 4.35 -1.28 1.48
C GLY A 157 5.20 -0.07 1.13
N LEU A 158 6.50 -0.25 0.88
CA LEU A 158 7.38 0.86 0.49
C LEU A 158 6.90 1.56 -0.80
N ILE A 159 6.63 0.82 -1.86
CA ILE A 159 6.16 1.41 -3.13
C ILE A 159 4.82 2.12 -2.93
N HIS A 160 3.89 1.48 -2.22
CA HIS A 160 2.57 2.05 -1.91
C HIS A 160 2.69 3.38 -1.17
N GLU A 161 3.46 3.43 -0.08
CA GLU A 161 3.63 4.65 0.69
C GLU A 161 4.38 5.75 -0.08
N VAL A 162 5.38 5.39 -0.88
CA VAL A 162 6.05 6.36 -1.77
C VAL A 162 5.04 6.94 -2.77
N ALA A 163 4.09 6.16 -3.29
CA ALA A 163 3.03 6.68 -4.15
C ALA A 163 2.14 7.72 -3.43
N HIS A 164 1.79 7.53 -2.16
CA HIS A 164 1.08 8.53 -1.36
C HIS A 164 1.83 9.86 -1.23
N THR A 165 3.17 9.82 -1.16
CA THR A 165 4.01 11.04 -1.14
C THR A 165 3.97 11.84 -2.45
N LEU A 166 3.61 11.19 -3.57
CA LEU A 166 3.43 11.82 -4.88
C LEU A 166 2.04 12.42 -5.04
N LEU A 167 1.03 11.82 -4.41
CA LEU A 167 -0.37 12.25 -4.47
C LEU A 167 -0.66 13.49 -3.63
N THR A 168 -0.05 13.57 -2.44
CA THR A 168 -0.31 14.65 -1.47
C THR A 168 -0.19 16.06 -2.09
N PRO A 169 0.84 16.39 -2.90
CA PRO A 169 0.92 17.67 -3.60
C PRO A 169 -0.22 17.94 -4.59
N LEU A 170 -0.66 16.92 -5.33
CA LEU A 170 -1.64 17.06 -6.42
C LEU A 170 -3.04 17.41 -5.91
N TYR A 171 -3.39 16.98 -4.70
CA TYR A 171 -4.65 17.38 -4.07
C TYR A 171 -4.59 18.74 -3.37
N ARG A 172 -3.41 19.13 -2.88
CA ARG A 172 -3.26 20.27 -1.97
C ARG A 172 -2.71 21.52 -2.65
N ARG A 173 -2.18 21.40 -3.87
CA ARG A 173 -1.69 22.50 -4.70
C ARG A 173 -2.31 22.39 -6.10
N ALA A 174 -2.43 23.52 -6.79
CA ALA A 174 -2.72 23.53 -8.23
C ALA A 174 -1.45 23.10 -9.02
N ASP A 175 -0.88 21.96 -8.64
CA ASP A 175 0.29 21.39 -9.28
C ASP A 175 -0.12 20.76 -10.61
N PHE A 176 0.74 20.89 -11.61
CA PHE A 176 0.52 20.33 -12.94
C PHE A 176 1.37 19.07 -13.13
N LEU A 177 0.79 18.08 -13.80
CA LEU A 177 1.47 16.85 -14.21
C LEU A 177 1.83 16.95 -15.67
N ARG A 178 3.10 16.69 -16.00
CA ARG A 178 3.50 16.38 -17.39
C ARG A 178 3.42 14.87 -17.60
N LEU A 179 2.55 14.44 -18.49
CA LEU A 179 2.33 13.05 -18.90
C LEU A 179 3.44 12.57 -19.86
N PRO A 180 3.58 11.26 -20.10
CA PRO A 180 4.63 10.71 -20.95
C PRO A 180 4.60 11.21 -22.41
N ASP A 181 3.42 11.51 -22.93
CA ASP A 181 3.21 12.11 -24.27
C ASP A 181 3.56 13.61 -24.31
N GLY A 182 3.94 14.19 -23.16
CA GLY A 182 4.31 15.58 -23.01
C GLY A 182 3.16 16.51 -22.65
N ILE A 183 1.91 16.04 -22.62
CA ILE A 183 0.74 16.84 -22.23
C ILE A 183 0.87 17.28 -20.78
N VAL A 184 0.50 18.52 -20.49
CA VAL A 184 0.46 19.07 -19.13
C VAL A 184 -0.98 19.17 -18.67
N VAL A 185 -1.33 18.46 -17.60
CA VAL A 185 -2.67 18.41 -17.02
C VAL A 185 -2.68 18.95 -15.60
N ASN A 186 -3.82 19.46 -15.13
CA ASN A 186 -3.98 19.79 -13.72
C ASN A 186 -3.96 18.50 -12.89
N GLY A 187 -3.15 18.45 -11.84
CA GLY A 187 -2.97 17.24 -11.03
C GLY A 187 -4.24 16.79 -10.32
N ARG A 188 -5.06 17.73 -9.82
CA ARG A 188 -6.32 17.41 -9.17
C ARG A 188 -7.34 16.88 -10.17
N GLU A 189 -7.46 17.50 -11.33
CA GLU A 189 -8.36 17.04 -12.40
C GLU A 189 -7.96 15.64 -12.88
N TYR A 190 -6.67 15.40 -13.11
CA TYR A 190 -6.15 14.09 -13.50
C TYR A 190 -6.50 12.99 -12.50
N ILE A 191 -6.40 13.27 -11.19
CA ILE A 191 -6.77 12.27 -10.18
C ILE A 191 -8.29 12.02 -10.14
N LEU A 192 -9.11 13.05 -10.37
CA LEU A 192 -10.56 12.87 -10.48
C LEU A 192 -10.95 12.09 -11.75
N GLU A 193 -10.26 12.32 -12.87
CA GLU A 193 -10.40 11.53 -14.09
C GLU A 193 -10.00 10.07 -13.86
N PHE A 194 -8.89 9.84 -13.15
CA PHE A 194 -8.50 8.49 -12.71
C PHE A 194 -9.61 7.84 -11.87
N ALA A 195 -10.14 8.54 -10.86
CA ALA A 195 -11.23 8.04 -10.02
C ALA A 195 -12.45 7.62 -10.84
N HIS A 196 -12.84 8.46 -11.80
CA HIS A 196 -13.92 8.15 -12.73
C HIS A 196 -13.60 6.90 -13.57
N ALA A 197 -12.40 6.83 -14.17
CA ALA A 197 -11.99 5.69 -14.98
C ALA A 197 -12.01 4.37 -14.20
N VAL A 198 -11.49 4.35 -12.97
CA VAL A 198 -11.41 3.13 -12.16
C VAL A 198 -12.72 2.77 -11.44
N SER A 199 -13.69 3.69 -11.36
CA SER A 199 -15.01 3.41 -10.79
C SER A 199 -15.74 2.26 -11.51
N ALA A 200 -15.51 2.11 -12.82
CA ALA A 200 -16.11 1.06 -13.66
C ALA A 200 -15.49 -0.34 -13.50
N HIS A 201 -14.36 -0.48 -12.80
CA HIS A 201 -13.61 -1.74 -12.69
C HIS A 201 -13.69 -2.37 -11.30
N SER A 202 -13.20 -3.60 -11.13
CA SER A 202 -13.03 -4.14 -9.77
C SER A 202 -11.90 -3.40 -9.02
N PRO A 203 -11.93 -3.28 -7.67
CA PRO A 203 -10.85 -2.65 -6.90
C PRO A 203 -9.47 -3.21 -7.28
N PHE A 204 -8.42 -2.38 -7.26
CA PHE A 204 -7.08 -2.83 -7.63
C PHE A 204 -6.60 -4.01 -6.79
N SER A 205 -6.79 -3.92 -5.47
CA SER A 205 -6.38 -4.94 -4.51
C SER A 205 -7.44 -5.13 -3.42
N HIS A 206 -7.21 -6.12 -2.56
CA HIS A 206 -8.03 -6.30 -1.35
C HIS A 206 -8.00 -5.07 -0.43
N TYR A 207 -6.90 -4.30 -0.38
CA TYR A 207 -6.81 -3.09 0.44
C TYR A 207 -7.66 -1.95 -0.10
N SER A 208 -7.65 -1.73 -1.41
CA SER A 208 -8.47 -0.65 -2.00
C SER A 208 -9.97 -0.98 -2.02
N SER A 209 -10.35 -2.26 -1.91
CA SER A 209 -11.74 -2.69 -1.76
C SER A 209 -12.44 -2.10 -0.53
N ALA A 210 -11.67 -1.86 0.55
CA ALA A 210 -12.18 -1.26 1.79
C ALA A 210 -12.77 0.14 1.57
N GLY A 211 -12.16 0.93 0.68
CA GLY A 211 -12.63 2.25 0.31
C GLY A 211 -13.76 2.21 -0.72
N LYS A 212 -13.65 1.33 -1.73
CA LYS A 212 -14.57 1.29 -2.87
C LYS A 212 -15.92 0.64 -2.54
N ASP A 213 -15.98 -0.36 -1.68
CA ASP A 213 -17.26 -0.99 -1.32
C ASP A 213 -18.19 -0.03 -0.57
N LYS A 214 -17.60 0.95 0.13
CA LYS A 214 -18.33 2.03 0.82
C LYS A 214 -18.64 3.22 -0.09
N ASP A 215 -17.87 3.38 -1.16
CA ASP A 215 -18.04 4.45 -2.13
C ASP A 215 -17.71 3.97 -3.55
N PRO A 216 -18.67 3.31 -4.22
CA PRO A 216 -18.45 2.74 -5.55
C PRO A 216 -18.09 3.79 -6.60
N ASN A 217 -18.52 5.04 -6.37
CA ASN A 217 -18.26 6.19 -7.22
C ASN A 217 -16.93 6.88 -6.89
N LEU A 218 -16.23 6.42 -5.84
CA LEU A 218 -15.00 7.02 -5.31
C LEU A 218 -15.13 8.53 -5.04
N SER A 219 -16.28 8.98 -4.53
CA SER A 219 -16.46 10.37 -4.09
C SER A 219 -15.59 10.74 -2.87
N ASN A 220 -15.12 9.74 -2.12
CA ASN A 220 -14.24 9.86 -0.98
C ASN A 220 -12.77 9.94 -1.42
N LYS A 221 -12.15 11.08 -1.10
CA LYS A 221 -10.74 11.35 -1.37
C LYS A 221 -9.81 10.21 -0.93
N ARG A 222 -10.01 9.64 0.26
CA ARG A 222 -9.15 8.57 0.80
C ARG A 222 -9.24 7.31 -0.08
N ALA A 223 -10.44 6.94 -0.51
CA ALA A 223 -10.63 5.77 -1.38
C ALA A 223 -9.92 5.94 -2.74
N ILE A 224 -9.94 7.15 -3.31
CA ILE A 224 -9.19 7.46 -4.53
C ILE A 224 -7.68 7.35 -4.30
N GLU A 225 -7.18 7.92 -3.20
CA GLU A 225 -5.75 7.90 -2.85
C GLU A 225 -5.24 6.46 -2.71
N GLU A 226 -5.95 5.60 -1.98
CA GLU A 226 -5.57 4.18 -1.84
C GLU A 226 -5.64 3.42 -3.17
N GLU A 227 -6.71 3.58 -3.95
CA GLU A 227 -6.83 2.92 -5.26
C GLU A 227 -5.72 3.37 -6.22
N PHE A 228 -5.30 4.64 -6.18
CA PHE A 228 -4.18 5.13 -6.98
C PHE A 228 -2.84 4.58 -6.49
N ALA A 229 -2.58 4.57 -5.18
CA ALA A 229 -1.35 4.01 -4.61
C ALA A 229 -1.21 2.52 -4.93
N GLU A 230 -2.31 1.76 -4.84
CA GLU A 230 -2.37 0.35 -5.24
C GLU A 230 -2.16 0.16 -6.75
N ALA A 231 -2.73 1.02 -7.59
CA ALA A 231 -2.51 1.00 -9.04
C ALA A 231 -1.03 1.15 -9.40
N VAL A 232 -0.37 2.17 -8.82
CA VAL A 232 1.05 2.44 -9.02
C VAL A 232 1.89 1.26 -8.52
N THR A 233 1.54 0.71 -7.37
CA THR A 233 2.24 -0.44 -6.79
C THR A 233 2.14 -1.68 -7.68
N GLY A 234 0.93 -2.00 -8.16
CA GLY A 234 0.71 -3.10 -9.08
C GLY A 234 1.42 -2.90 -10.42
N TYR A 235 1.49 -1.67 -10.92
CA TYR A 235 2.21 -1.35 -12.16
C TYR A 235 3.72 -1.55 -12.01
N LEU A 236 4.31 -1.03 -10.92
CA LEU A 236 5.77 -1.05 -10.72
C LEU A 236 6.30 -2.43 -10.32
N LEU A 237 5.53 -3.20 -9.53
CA LEU A 237 5.92 -4.54 -9.09
C LEU A 237 5.43 -5.64 -10.05
N GLY A 238 4.44 -5.33 -10.89
CA GLY A 238 3.82 -6.28 -11.81
C GLY A 238 2.95 -7.33 -11.14
N PHE A 239 2.59 -7.18 -9.87
CA PHE A 239 1.71 -8.12 -9.17
C PHE A 239 0.84 -7.41 -8.13
N VAL A 240 -0.28 -8.02 -7.76
CA VAL A 240 -1.18 -7.49 -6.73
C VAL A 240 -1.95 -8.62 -6.04
N HIS A 241 -2.16 -8.52 -4.73
CA HIS A 241 -3.05 -9.45 -4.05
C HIS A 241 -4.52 -9.05 -4.26
N THR A 242 -5.25 -9.88 -5.00
CA THR A 242 -6.68 -9.71 -5.31
C THR A 242 -7.38 -11.05 -5.47
N GLN A 243 -8.71 -11.06 -5.40
CA GLN A 243 -9.53 -12.27 -5.56
C GLN A 243 -9.48 -12.84 -6.99
N GLU A 244 -9.26 -11.99 -7.99
CA GLU A 244 -9.20 -12.43 -9.38
C GLU A 244 -7.80 -12.92 -9.76
N GLN A 245 -7.63 -14.24 -9.90
CA GLN A 245 -6.33 -14.88 -10.15
C GLN A 245 -5.59 -14.31 -11.38
N ARG A 246 -6.32 -13.94 -12.44
CA ARG A 246 -5.70 -13.36 -13.65
C ARG A 246 -5.00 -12.04 -13.36
N ARG A 247 -5.59 -11.22 -12.50
CA ARG A 247 -5.07 -9.89 -12.12
C ARG A 247 -3.87 -9.99 -11.18
N GLN A 248 -3.68 -11.12 -10.50
CA GLN A 248 -2.61 -11.27 -9.50
C GLN A 248 -1.20 -11.10 -10.07
N LEU A 249 -0.98 -11.52 -11.33
CA LEU A 249 0.31 -11.41 -12.03
C LEU A 249 0.26 -10.50 -13.27
N ASP A 250 -0.91 -9.95 -13.57
CA ASP A 250 -1.18 -8.95 -14.61
C ASP A 250 -2.27 -7.97 -14.10
N PRO A 251 -1.91 -7.01 -13.22
CA PRO A 251 -2.88 -6.19 -12.48
C PRO A 251 -3.83 -5.34 -13.33
N PHE A 252 -3.53 -5.17 -14.61
CA PHE A 252 -4.23 -4.30 -15.56
C PHE A 252 -4.96 -5.06 -16.68
N VAL A 253 -4.96 -6.40 -16.66
CA VAL A 253 -5.57 -7.23 -17.71
C VAL A 253 -7.05 -6.90 -17.97
N ASP A 254 -7.79 -6.44 -16.95
CA ASP A 254 -9.20 -6.05 -17.03
C ASP A 254 -9.43 -4.55 -17.29
N ARG A 255 -8.34 -3.77 -17.38
CA ARG A 255 -8.35 -2.31 -17.55
C ARG A 255 -7.86 -1.87 -18.92
N LEU A 256 -7.42 -2.82 -19.75
CA LEU A 256 -7.18 -2.59 -21.17
C LEU A 256 -8.53 -2.35 -21.85
N ILE A 257 -8.84 -1.08 -22.11
CA ILE A 257 -9.85 -0.73 -23.10
C ILE A 257 -9.39 -1.37 -24.41
N ARG A 258 -10.18 -2.28 -24.97
CA ARG A 258 -9.98 -2.74 -26.35
C ARG A 258 -9.99 -1.48 -27.22
N SER A 259 -8.83 -1.07 -27.71
CA SER A 259 -8.69 -0.04 -28.74
C SER A 259 -9.37 -0.50 -30.02
#